data_AF-A0A7X2BX78-F1
#
_entry.id   AF-A0A7X2BX78-F1
#
_cell.length_a   1.000
_cell.length_b   1.000
_cell.length_c   1.000
_cell.angle_alpha   90.00
_cell.angle_beta   90.00
_cell.angle_gamma   90.00
#
_symmetry.space_group_name_H-M   'P 1'
#
loop_
_entity.id
_entity.type
_entity.pdbx_description
1 polymer ?
#
loop_
_entity_poly.entity_id
_entity_poly.type
_entity_poly.pdbx_seq_one_letter_code
_entity_poly.pdbx_strand_id
1 'polypeptide(L)' 'MQPTQHTTLLIIGGGPGGYVAAIRAGRLGIPTVLIEGQSLG' A
#
# COMPACT_ATOMS: atom_id res chain seq x y z
N MET A 1 21.31 -0.04 -9.36
CA MET A 1 19.91 -0.42 -9.63
C MET A 1 19.32 -0.96 -8.34
N GLN A 2 18.17 -0.46 -7.88
CA GLN A 2 17.49 -1.07 -6.73
C GLN A 2 16.84 -2.40 -7.17
N PRO A 3 16.86 -3.44 -6.33
CA PRO A 3 16.24 -4.72 -6.67
C PRO A 3 14.72 -4.60 -6.75
N THR A 4 14.11 -5.30 -7.71
CA THR A 4 12.64 -5.38 -7.83
C THR A 4 12.06 -6.12 -6.63
N GLN A 5 11.07 -5.51 -5.96
CA GLN A 5 10.32 -6.11 -4.87
C GLN A 5 9.03 -6.74 -5.44
N HIS A 6 8.74 -7.98 -5.04
CA HIS A 6 7.47 -8.63 -5.37
C HIS A 6 6.47 -8.42 -4.23
N THR A 7 5.22 -8.11 -4.56
CA THR A 7 4.14 -7.94 -3.58
C THR A 7 2.87 -8.62 -4.07
N THR A 8 2.01 -9.03 -3.14
CA THR A 8 0.67 -9.56 -3.45
C THR A 8 -0.28 -8.43 -3.83
N LEU A 9 -0.14 -7.27 -3.19
CA LEU A 9 -0.94 -6.07 -3.48
C LEU A 9 -0.06 -4.83 -3.39
N LEU A 10 -0.08 -4.00 -4.43
CA LEU A 10 0.53 -2.68 -4.47
C LEU A 10 -0.58 -1.61 -4.48
N ILE A 11 -0.53 -0.70 -3.52
CA ILE A 11 -1.42 0.47 -3.44
C ILE A 11 -0.59 1.72 -3.71
N ILE A 12 -1.02 2.52 -4.67
CA ILE A 12 -0.37 3.78 -5.06
C ILE A 12 -1.31 4.93 -4.66
N GLY A 13 -0.83 5.80 -3.77
CA GLY A 13 -1.61 6.87 -3.14
C GLY A 13 -2.09 6.48 -1.74
N GLY A 14 -1.75 7.30 -0.76
CA GLY A 14 -2.02 7.14 0.67
C GLY A 14 -3.09 8.08 1.24
N GLY A 15 -3.90 8.71 0.36
CA GLY A 15 -5.08 9.47 0.77
C GLY A 15 -6.23 8.59 1.27
N PRO A 16 -7.45 9.13 1.48
CA PRO A 16 -8.51 8.44 2.20
C PRO A 16 -8.91 7.07 1.61
N GLY A 17 -8.91 6.96 0.27
CA GLY A 17 -9.19 5.69 -0.40
C GLY A 17 -8.07 4.66 -0.24
N GLY A 18 -6.82 5.07 -0.48
CA GLY A 18 -5.67 4.17 -0.48
C GLY A 18 -5.26 3.70 0.91
N TYR A 19 -5.29 4.59 1.90
CA TYR A 19 -5.03 4.25 3.30
C TYR A 19 -6.09 3.29 3.85
N VAL A 20 -7.37 3.55 3.58
CA VAL A 20 -8.46 2.65 3.99
C VAL A 20 -8.35 1.28 3.29
N ALA A 21 -8.02 1.27 2.00
CA ALA A 21 -7.77 0.02 1.27
C ALA A 21 -6.62 -0.78 1.89
N ALA A 22 -5.50 -0.14 2.24
CA ALA A 22 -4.36 -0.79 2.89
C ALA A 22 -4.73 -1.38 4.25
N ILE A 23 -5.48 -0.65 5.09
CA ILE A 23 -5.97 -1.18 6.37
C ILE A 23 -6.85 -2.41 6.16
N ARG A 24 -7.77 -2.37 5.20
CA ARG A 24 -8.67 -3.49 4.91
C ARG A 24 -7.90 -4.70 4.39
N ALA A 25 -6.93 -4.49 3.51
CA ALA A 25 -6.07 -5.56 3.01
C ALA A 25 -5.25 -6.21 4.15
N GLY A 26 -4.67 -5.41 5.05
CA GLY A 26 -3.96 -5.91 6.22
C GLY A 26 -4.85 -6.73 7.16
N ARG A 27 -6.11 -6.31 7.38
CA ARG A 27 -7.09 -7.07 8.17
C ARG A 27 -7.50 -8.41 7.55
N LEU A 28 -7.42 -8.51 6.22
CA LEU A 28 -7.66 -9.76 5.48
C LEU A 28 -6.39 -10.62 5.38
N GLY A 29 -5.27 -10.20 5.98
CA GLY A 29 -4.01 -10.93 5.93
C GLY A 29 -3.29 -10.86 4.57
N ILE A 30 -3.63 -9.88 3.72
CA ILE A 30 -3.01 -9.71 2.41
C ILE A 30 -1.68 -8.95 2.58
N PRO A 31 -0.53 -9.52 2.17
CA PRO A 31 0.73 -8.79 2.15
C PRO A 31 0.63 -7.58 1.20
N THR A 32 0.66 -6.38 1.77
CA THR A 32 0.33 -5.15 1.05
C THR A 32 1.49 -4.16 1.16
N VAL A 33 1.86 -3.56 0.04
CA VAL A 33 2.81 -2.43 -0.02
C VAL A 33 2.01 -1.18 -0.41
N LEU A 34 2.10 -0.12 0.39
CA LEU A 34 1.51 1.19 0.09
C LEU A 34 2.64 2.19 -0.19
N ILE A 35 2.50 2.94 -1.27
CA ILE A 35 3.43 4.00 -1.66
C ILE A 35 2.67 5.33 -1.73
N GLU A 36 3.18 6.34 -1.05
CA GLU A 36 2.71 7.73 -1.12
C GLU A 36 3.91 8.63 -1.41
N GLY A 37 3.72 9.60 -2.30
CA GLY A 37 4.76 10.56 -2.68
C GLY A 37 4.87 11.75 -1.72
N GLN A 38 3.83 12.01 -0.92
CA GLN A 38 3.70 13.12 0.01
C GLN A 38 3.38 12.62 1.44
N SER A 39 2.38 13.20 2.10
CA SER A 39 1.93 12.82 3.45
C SER A 39 0.78 11.82 3.39
N LEU A 40 0.74 10.91 4.36
CA LEU A 40 -0.39 10.00 4.56
C LEU A 40 -1.59 10.77 5.13
N GLY A 41 -2.80 10.40 4.70
CA GLY A 41 -4.06 11.00 5.18
C GLY A 41 -4.99 11.40 4.05
#